data_AF-A0A258W828-F1
#
_entry.id   AF-A0A258W828-F1
#
_cell.length_a   1.000
_cell.length_b   1.000
_cell.length_c   1.000
_cell.angle_alpha   90.00
_cell.angle_beta   90.00
_cell.angle_gamma   90.00
#
_symmetry.space_group_name_H-M   'P 1'
#
loop_
_entity.id
_entity.type
_entity.pdbx_description
1 polymer ?
#
loop_
_entity_poly.entity_id
_entity_poly.type
_entity_poly.pdbx_seq_one_letter_code
_entity_poly.pdbx_strand_id
1 'polypeptide(L)'
;MNNEIFEQLKELAFKRSIPFCYSCYKEAPTGLCKVCGSDDLMRLVPGVGCEYGTDWVIKHILETELTAVDLEEEFEESIRQCYPEETQVGWMTFDTLKLMKENDPVGWHCALADYESQEESEGNIISLDGGSTFYKVHCIETLLFSN
;
A
#
# COMPACT_ATOMS: atom_id res chain seq x y z
N MET A 1 -1.45 -11.84 10.30
CA MET A 1 -0.61 -11.59 9.11
C MET A 1 -0.07 -10.17 9.09
N ASN A 2 -0.91 -9.13 9.16
CA ASN A 2 -0.48 -7.72 9.06
C ASN A 2 0.69 -7.34 9.99
N ASN A 3 0.69 -7.82 11.24
CA ASN A 3 1.77 -7.51 12.17
C ASN A 3 3.13 -8.09 11.78
N GLU A 4 3.19 -9.26 11.12
CA GLU A 4 4.46 -9.89 10.75
C GLU A 4 5.10 -9.19 9.54
N ILE A 5 4.30 -8.91 8.50
CA ILE A 5 4.73 -8.13 7.34
C ILE A 5 5.20 -6.75 7.78
N PHE A 6 4.51 -6.11 8.72
CA PHE A 6 4.89 -4.79 9.20
C PHE A 6 6.24 -4.79 9.93
N GLU A 7 6.50 -5.80 10.79
CA GLU A 7 7.81 -5.93 11.44
C GLU A 7 8.93 -6.21 10.42
N GLN A 8 8.68 -7.04 9.40
CA GLN A 8 9.64 -7.28 8.32
C GLN A 8 9.92 -6.01 7.50
N LEU A 9 8.90 -5.20 7.21
CA LEU A 9 9.05 -3.90 6.56
C LEU A 9 9.83 -2.90 7.42
N LYS A 10 9.64 -2.91 8.75
CA LYS A 10 10.47 -2.13 9.67
C LYS A 10 11.92 -2.56 9.62
N GLU A 11 12.20 -3.86 9.65
CA GLU A 11 13.57 -4.37 9.52
C GLU A 11 14.19 -3.93 8.18
N LEU A 12 13.45 -4.01 7.08
CA LEU A 12 13.90 -3.52 5.78
C LEU A 12 14.17 -2.01 5.81
N ALA A 13 13.28 -1.22 6.40
CA ALA A 13 13.46 0.22 6.57
C ALA A 13 14.69 0.56 7.42
N PHE A 14 14.96 -0.21 8.49
CA PHE A 14 16.17 -0.06 9.30
C PHE A 14 17.44 -0.37 8.50
N LYS A 15 17.41 -1.39 7.64
CA LYS A 15 18.54 -1.74 6.76
C LYS A 15 18.80 -0.68 5.68
N ARG A 16 17.74 -0.04 5.16
CA ARG A 16 17.80 0.90 4.04
C ARG A 16 17.89 2.37 4.45
N SER A 17 17.97 2.66 5.74
CA SER A 17 18.16 4.01 6.26
C SER A 17 19.31 4.04 7.25
N ILE A 18 19.78 5.25 7.57
CA ILE A 18 20.89 5.48 8.49
C ILE A 18 20.33 6.18 9.74
N PRO A 19 20.62 5.72 10.97
CA PRO A 19 20.26 6.50 12.15
C PRO A 19 20.95 7.86 12.11
N PHE A 20 20.19 8.91 12.43
CA PHE A 20 20.64 10.30 12.32
C PHE A 20 20.41 11.03 13.64
N CYS A 21 21.33 11.91 14.01
CA CYS A 21 21.13 12.81 15.13
C CYS A 21 20.70 14.17 14.58
N TYR A 22 19.45 14.53 14.82
CA TYR A 22 18.88 15.81 14.38
C TYR A 22 19.49 16.97 15.16
N SER A 23 19.70 16.80 16.47
CA SER A 23 20.24 17.84 17.35
C SER A 23 21.65 18.28 16.96
N CYS A 24 22.48 17.33 16.55
CA CYS A 24 23.85 17.59 16.09
C CYS A 24 24.00 17.61 14.57
N TYR A 25 22.89 17.43 13.85
CA TYR A 25 22.79 17.35 12.40
C TYR A 25 23.87 16.48 11.74
N LYS A 26 23.98 15.22 12.17
CA LYS A 26 24.97 14.27 11.66
C LYS A 26 24.50 12.83 11.73
N GLU A 27 25.07 12.00 10.87
CA GLU A 27 24.87 10.55 10.91
C GLU A 27 25.36 9.95 12.24
N ALA A 28 24.57 9.03 12.77
CA ALA A 28 24.82 8.32 14.01
C ALA A 28 24.67 6.81 13.75
N PRO A 29 25.53 6.18 12.92
CA PRO A 29 25.34 4.79 12.46
C PRO A 29 25.35 3.75 13.60
N THR A 30 25.84 4.11 14.78
CA THR A 30 25.81 3.30 15.99
C THR A 30 24.47 3.37 16.76
N GLY A 31 23.47 4.09 16.25
CA GLY A 31 22.20 4.38 16.93
C GLY A 31 22.29 5.60 17.87
N LEU A 32 23.41 5.77 18.56
CA LEU A 32 23.65 6.89 19.46
C LEU A 32 24.60 7.93 18.87
N CYS A 33 24.27 9.20 19.05
CA CYS A 33 25.14 10.31 18.68
C CYS A 33 26.40 10.35 19.56
N LYS A 34 27.59 10.33 18.94
CA LYS A 34 28.87 10.40 19.67
C LYS A 34 29.16 11.74 20.37
N VAL A 35 28.37 12.77 20.11
CA VAL A 35 28.58 14.12 20.66
C VAL A 35 27.60 14.44 21.78
N CYS A 36 26.30 14.29 21.54
CA CYS A 36 25.28 14.59 22.55
C CYS A 36 24.77 13.33 23.29
N GLY A 37 25.13 12.13 22.82
CA GLY A 37 24.64 10.87 23.39
C GLY A 37 23.19 10.53 23.07
N SER A 38 22.48 11.36 22.29
CA SER A 38 21.07 11.14 21.95
C SER A 38 20.88 10.02 20.93
N ASP A 39 19.84 9.22 21.13
CA ASP A 39 19.19 8.40 20.10
C ASP A 39 17.89 9.13 19.75
N ASP A 40 17.97 10.02 18.75
CA ASP A 40 16.82 10.83 18.34
C ASP A 40 15.75 9.98 17.61
N LEU A 41 16.01 8.68 17.38
CA LEU A 41 15.21 7.75 16.56
C LEU A 41 14.95 8.24 15.13
N MET A 42 15.70 9.27 14.69
CA MET A 42 15.60 9.82 13.36
C MET A 42 16.29 8.90 12.36
N ARG A 43 15.68 8.75 11.20
CA ARG A 43 16.20 7.98 10.09
C ARG A 43 16.54 8.92 8.95
N LEU A 44 17.64 8.66 8.26
CA LEU A 44 18.07 9.37 7.06
C LEU A 44 18.06 8.38 5.89
N VAL A 45 17.43 8.77 4.78
CA VAL A 45 17.59 8.13 3.48
C VAL A 45 18.30 9.14 2.57
N PRO A 46 19.58 8.92 2.22
CA PRO A 46 20.35 9.88 1.44
C PRO A 46 19.68 10.25 0.11
N GLY A 47 19.57 11.56 -0.15
CA GLY A 47 18.90 12.08 -1.36
C GLY A 47 17.37 12.13 -1.29
N VAL A 48 16.76 11.59 -0.24
CA VAL A 48 15.30 11.58 -0.05
C VAL A 48 14.89 12.50 1.10
N GLY A 49 15.42 12.27 2.30
CA GLY A 49 15.04 13.04 3.47
C GLY A 49 15.48 12.44 4.80
N CYS A 50 15.17 13.14 5.89
CA CYS A 50 15.40 12.68 7.26
C CYS A 50 14.20 13.01 8.14
N GLU A 51 13.62 12.00 8.76
CA GLU A 51 12.42 12.12 9.59
C GLU A 51 12.42 11.05 10.71
N TYR A 52 11.63 11.28 11.75
CA TYR A 52 11.49 10.41 12.91
C TYR A 52 10.89 9.05 12.56
N GLY A 53 11.48 7.98 13.10
CA GLY A 53 10.95 6.62 12.97
C GLY A 53 11.11 6.01 11.56
N THR A 54 10.52 4.84 11.38
CA THR A 54 10.63 4.05 10.13
C THR A 54 9.43 4.17 9.20
N ASP A 55 8.29 4.68 9.68
CA ASP A 55 7.03 4.64 8.93
C ASP A 55 7.12 5.40 7.61
N TRP A 56 7.79 6.56 7.61
CA TRP A 56 8.02 7.33 6.39
C TRP A 56 8.97 6.64 5.40
N VAL A 57 9.95 5.86 5.90
CA VAL A 57 10.88 5.08 5.07
C VAL A 57 10.12 3.92 4.43
N ILE A 58 9.26 3.23 5.19
CA ILE A 58 8.40 2.16 4.67
C ILE A 58 7.50 2.73 3.58
N LYS A 59 6.82 3.84 3.84
CA LYS A 59 5.97 4.52 2.85
C LYS A 59 6.75 4.84 1.58
N HIS A 60 7.93 5.45 1.71
CA HIS A 60 8.78 5.77 0.57
C HIS A 60 9.18 4.53 -0.24
N ILE A 61 9.56 3.43 0.41
CA ILE A 61 9.91 2.17 -0.28
C ILE A 61 8.72 1.65 -1.08
N LEU A 62 7.53 1.60 -0.47
CA LEU A 62 6.35 1.05 -1.14
C LEU A 62 5.90 1.92 -2.33
N GLU A 63 5.91 3.24 -2.16
CA GLU A 63 5.54 4.17 -3.24
C GLU A 63 6.53 4.18 -4.40
N THR A 64 7.80 3.80 -4.17
CA THR A 64 8.85 3.85 -5.20
C THR A 64 9.12 2.51 -5.86
N GLU A 65 8.92 1.40 -5.15
CA GLU A 65 9.26 0.06 -5.64
C GLU A 65 8.03 -0.78 -5.98
N LEU A 66 6.83 -0.40 -5.51
CA LEU A 66 5.59 -1.11 -5.81
C LEU A 66 4.57 -0.20 -6.51
N THR A 67 3.61 -0.84 -7.17
CA THR A 67 2.43 -0.17 -7.72
C THR A 67 1.26 -0.42 -6.78
N ALA A 68 0.55 0.64 -6.40
CA ALA A 68 -0.69 0.52 -5.64
C ALA A 68 -1.77 -0.20 -6.47
N VAL A 69 -2.67 -0.89 -5.78
CA VAL A 69 -3.79 -1.59 -6.42
C VAL A 69 -4.82 -0.57 -6.89
N ASP A 70 -5.25 -0.69 -8.15
CA ASP A 70 -6.46 -0.03 -8.64
C ASP A 70 -7.66 -0.94 -8.33
N LEU A 71 -8.28 -0.68 -7.19
CA LEU A 71 -9.40 -1.50 -6.71
C LEU A 71 -10.63 -1.39 -7.62
N GLU A 72 -10.83 -0.23 -8.26
CA GLU A 72 -11.97 -0.07 -9.17
C GLU A 72 -11.74 -0.91 -10.44
N GLU A 73 -10.55 -0.87 -11.02
CA GLU A 73 -10.21 -1.68 -12.21
C GLU A 73 -10.29 -3.18 -11.91
N GLU A 74 -9.71 -3.65 -10.80
CA GLU A 74 -9.77 -5.08 -10.45
C GLU A 74 -11.18 -5.55 -10.14
N PHE A 75 -11.98 -4.73 -9.44
CA PHE A 75 -13.38 -5.02 -9.19
C PHE A 75 -14.16 -5.09 -10.51
N GLU A 76 -13.97 -4.12 -11.41
CA GLU A 76 -14.60 -4.13 -12.73
C GLU A 76 -14.31 -5.42 -13.51
N GLU A 77 -13.05 -5.84 -13.53
CA GLU A 77 -12.63 -7.07 -14.18
C GLU A 77 -13.28 -8.30 -13.53
N SER A 78 -13.40 -8.33 -12.20
CA SER A 78 -14.12 -9.39 -11.49
C SER A 78 -15.59 -9.50 -11.92
N ILE A 79 -16.25 -8.35 -12.14
CA ILE A 79 -17.63 -8.29 -12.64
C ILE A 79 -17.71 -8.76 -14.09
N ARG A 80 -16.76 -8.37 -14.95
CA ARG A 80 -16.69 -8.85 -16.35
C ARG A 80 -16.49 -10.35 -16.47
N GLN A 81 -15.83 -10.97 -15.48
CA GLN A 81 -15.68 -12.43 -15.44
C GLN A 81 -16.95 -13.14 -14.96
N CYS A 82 -17.79 -12.47 -14.17
CA CYS A 82 -19.03 -13.03 -13.63
C CYS A 82 -20.24 -12.85 -14.57
N TYR A 83 -20.25 -11.79 -15.38
CA TYR A 83 -21.39 -11.38 -16.19
C TYR A 83 -21.02 -11.24 -17.67
N PRO A 84 -21.97 -11.40 -18.61
CA PRO A 84 -21.70 -11.17 -20.02
C PRO A 84 -21.27 -9.71 -20.28
N GLU A 85 -20.41 -9.51 -21.28
CA GLU A 85 -19.92 -8.18 -21.66
C GLU A 85 -21.06 -7.23 -22.08
N GLU A 86 -22.05 -7.76 -22.80
CA GLU A 86 -23.21 -7.01 -23.26
C GLU A 86 -24.53 -7.54 -22.68
N THR A 87 -25.45 -6.63 -22.37
CA THR A 87 -26.80 -6.90 -21.91
C THR A 87 -27.84 -6.31 -22.87
N GLN A 88 -28.84 -7.13 -23.24
CA GLN A 88 -29.95 -6.69 -24.08
C GLN A 88 -31.14 -6.19 -23.23
N VAL A 89 -31.62 -4.98 -23.51
CA VAL A 89 -32.84 -4.41 -22.92
C VAL A 89 -33.81 -4.05 -24.05
N GLY A 90 -34.85 -4.86 -24.22
CA GLY A 90 -35.76 -4.74 -25.37
C GLY A 90 -35.01 -4.98 -26.69
N TRP A 91 -34.94 -3.95 -27.54
CA TRP A 91 -34.21 -3.98 -28.82
C TRP A 91 -32.84 -3.27 -28.78
N MET A 92 -32.37 -2.87 -27.58
CA MET A 92 -31.11 -2.16 -27.39
C MET A 92 -30.08 -3.07 -26.72
N THR A 93 -28.80 -2.87 -27.05
CA THR A 93 -27.65 -3.58 -26.46
C THR A 93 -26.76 -2.57 -25.75
N PHE A 94 -26.35 -2.90 -24.53
CA PHE A 94 -25.52 -2.05 -23.67
C PHE A 94 -24.34 -2.84 -23.12
N ASP A 95 -23.22 -2.17 -22.83
CA ASP A 95 -22.17 -2.74 -21.98
C ASP A 95 -22.75 -2.97 -20.57
N THR A 96 -22.63 -4.20 -20.08
CA THR A 96 -23.26 -4.63 -18.82
C THR A 96 -22.75 -3.83 -17.63
N LEU A 97 -21.44 -3.60 -17.58
CA LEU A 97 -20.79 -2.93 -16.46
C LEU A 97 -21.22 -1.46 -16.39
N LYS A 98 -21.18 -0.76 -17.53
CA LYS A 98 -21.67 0.61 -17.68
C LYS A 98 -23.14 0.71 -17.29
N LEU A 99 -23.97 -0.24 -17.74
CA LEU A 99 -25.39 -0.29 -17.39
C LEU A 99 -25.59 -0.43 -15.87
N MET A 100 -24.80 -1.26 -15.19
CA MET A 100 -24.85 -1.43 -13.73
C MET A 100 -24.43 -0.14 -13.01
N LYS A 101 -23.28 0.44 -13.37
CA LYS A 101 -22.76 1.68 -12.79
C LYS A 101 -23.71 2.87 -12.94
N GLU A 102 -24.29 3.04 -14.13
CA GLU A 102 -25.13 4.20 -14.42
C GLU A 102 -26.53 4.09 -13.79
N ASN A 103 -27.08 2.87 -13.70
CA ASN A 103 -28.42 2.68 -13.13
C ASN A 103 -28.44 2.65 -11.59
N ASP A 104 -27.41 2.08 -10.95
CA ASP A 104 -27.30 2.07 -9.49
C ASP A 104 -25.86 2.39 -9.03
N PRO A 105 -25.45 3.66 -9.12
CA PRO A 105 -24.11 4.05 -8.70
C PRO A 105 -23.90 3.81 -7.20
N VAL A 106 -24.92 3.96 -6.36
CA VAL A 106 -24.76 3.74 -4.91
C VAL A 106 -24.51 2.26 -4.62
N GLY A 107 -25.33 1.38 -5.20
CA GLY A 107 -25.13 -0.07 -5.09
C GLY A 107 -23.77 -0.51 -5.62
N TRP A 108 -23.30 0.10 -6.73
CA TRP A 108 -21.96 -0.15 -7.25
C TRP A 108 -20.84 0.18 -6.25
N HIS A 109 -20.88 1.37 -5.63
CA HIS A 109 -19.86 1.75 -4.64
C HIS A 109 -19.93 0.88 -3.38
N CYS A 110 -21.12 0.47 -2.95
CA CYS A 110 -21.25 -0.50 -1.85
C CYS A 110 -20.61 -1.84 -2.21
N ALA A 111 -20.86 -2.36 -3.41
CA ALA A 111 -20.27 -3.63 -3.85
C ALA A 111 -18.74 -3.54 -3.98
N LEU A 112 -18.21 -2.41 -4.45
CA LEU A 112 -16.75 -2.15 -4.49
C LEU A 112 -16.15 -2.13 -3.07
N ALA A 113 -16.81 -1.48 -2.11
CA ALA A 113 -16.34 -1.45 -0.72
C ALA A 113 -16.39 -2.82 -0.04
N ASP A 114 -17.42 -3.63 -0.35
CA ASP A 114 -17.51 -5.01 0.10
C ASP A 114 -16.39 -5.87 -0.52
N TYR A 115 -16.09 -5.67 -1.80
CA TYR A 115 -14.97 -6.30 -2.50
C TYR A 115 -13.62 -5.97 -1.85
N GLU A 116 -13.34 -4.68 -1.61
CA GLU A 116 -12.12 -4.24 -0.89
C GLU A 116 -11.99 -4.94 0.47
N SER A 117 -13.06 -4.93 1.26
CA SER A 117 -13.08 -5.55 2.59
C SER A 117 -12.84 -7.06 2.53
N GLN A 118 -13.37 -7.73 1.51
CA GLN A 118 -13.15 -9.15 1.30
C GLN A 118 -11.70 -9.44 0.91
N GLU A 119 -11.16 -8.73 -0.07
CA GLU A 119 -9.77 -8.89 -0.52
C GLU A 119 -8.76 -8.63 0.61
N GLU A 120 -9.02 -7.64 1.46
CA GLU A 120 -8.19 -7.38 2.66
C GLU A 120 -8.33 -8.51 3.69
N SER A 121 -9.55 -8.96 3.96
CA SER A 121 -9.80 -10.06 4.91
C SER A 121 -9.21 -11.39 4.45
N GLU A 122 -9.17 -11.65 3.14
CA GLU A 122 -8.55 -12.84 2.55
C GLU A 122 -7.01 -12.73 2.48
N GLY A 123 -6.46 -11.54 2.74
CA GLY A 123 -5.02 -11.29 2.72
C GLY A 123 -4.44 -11.16 1.32
N ASN A 124 -5.26 -10.80 0.32
CA ASN A 124 -4.80 -10.55 -1.05
C ASN A 124 -4.20 -9.14 -1.17
N ILE A 125 -4.79 -8.18 -0.47
CA ILE A 125 -4.34 -6.79 -0.36
C ILE A 125 -4.08 -6.42 1.09
N ILE A 126 -3.26 -5.40 1.30
CA ILE A 126 -3.00 -4.81 2.61
C ILE A 126 -2.83 -3.31 2.48
N SER A 127 -3.36 -2.57 3.44
CA SER A 127 -3.10 -1.14 3.61
C SER A 127 -2.21 -0.91 4.83
N LEU A 128 -1.29 0.05 4.72
CA LEU A 128 -0.41 0.47 5.82
C LEU A 128 -0.68 1.92 6.27
N ASP A 129 -1.61 2.60 5.61
CA ASP A 129 -1.97 4.01 5.84
C ASP A 129 -3.44 4.19 6.26
N GLY A 130 -4.06 3.13 6.78
CA GLY A 130 -5.42 3.17 7.31
C GLY A 130 -6.52 3.13 6.25
N GLY A 131 -6.24 2.50 5.10
CA GLY A 131 -7.19 2.25 4.02
C GLY A 131 -7.12 3.29 2.91
N SER A 132 -6.07 4.11 2.86
CA SER A 132 -5.93 5.11 1.79
C SER A 132 -5.27 4.51 0.54
N THR A 133 -4.32 3.59 0.74
CA THR A 133 -3.60 2.92 -0.35
C THR A 133 -3.46 1.43 -0.04
N PHE A 134 -3.81 0.60 -1.02
CA PHE A 134 -3.67 -0.84 -0.92
C PHE A 134 -2.56 -1.34 -1.85
N TYR A 135 -1.84 -2.36 -1.38
CA TYR A 135 -0.82 -3.07 -2.15
C TYR A 135 -1.12 -4.56 -2.11
N LYS A 136 -0.78 -5.27 -3.19
CA LYS A 136 -0.87 -6.73 -3.20
C LYS A 136 0.14 -7.33 -2.21
N VAL A 137 -0.34 -8.24 -1.38
CA VAL A 137 0.50 -8.89 -0.36
C VAL A 137 1.66 -9.65 -1.00
N HIS A 138 1.42 -10.37 -2.10
CA HIS A 138 2.46 -11.12 -2.81
C HIS A 138 3.59 -10.21 -3.37
N CYS A 139 3.26 -8.97 -3.76
CA CYS A 139 4.26 -7.99 -4.21
C CYS A 139 5.16 -7.55 -3.06
N ILE A 140 4.57 -7.29 -1.88
CA ILE A 140 5.32 -6.95 -0.66
C ILE A 140 6.21 -8.11 -0.23
N GLU A 141 5.68 -9.33 -0.22
CA GLU A 141 6.45 -10.53 0.10
C GLU A 141 7.64 -10.69 -0.86
N THR A 142 7.41 -10.54 -2.16
CA THR A 142 8.48 -10.60 -3.18
C THR A 142 9.56 -9.55 -2.91
N LEU A 143 9.18 -8.33 -2.55
CA LEU A 143 10.11 -7.27 -2.15
C LEU A 143 10.93 -7.67 -0.92
N LEU A 144 10.29 -8.27 0.09
CA LEU A 144 10.95 -8.69 1.34
C LEU A 144 11.92 -9.86 1.12
N PHE A 145 11.60 -10.81 0.23
CA PHE A 145 12.45 -11.99 -0.04
C PHE A 145 13.54 -11.76 -1.08
N SER A 146 13.48 -10.67 -1.85
CA SER A 146 14.48 -10.34 -2.87
C SER A 146 15.66 -9.50 -2.34
N ASN A 147 15.68 -9.17 -1.04
CA ASN A 147 16.70 -8.34 -0.36
C ASN A 147 17.33 -9.06 0.84
#